data_AF-A0A8D6PNV4-F1
#
_entry.id   AF-A0A8D6PNV4-F1
#
_cell.length_a   1.000
_cell.length_b   1.000
_cell.length_c   1.000
_cell.angle_alpha   90.00
_cell.angle_beta   90.00
_cell.angle_gamma   90.00
#
_symmetry.space_group_name_H-M   'P 1'
#
loop_
_entity.id
_entity.type
_entity.pdbx_description
1 polymer ?
#
loop_
_entity_poly.entity_id
_entity_poly.type
_entity_poly.pdbx_seq_one_letter_code
_entity_poly.pdbx_strand_id
1 'polypeptide(L)'
;MILYLSIRFAHSERQETKLKFGNETIYVWSAIDVESKECLGIYISKTRSSLDTILFVRSILKFCSNKPKILVDGIHDHYRD
;
A
#
# COMPACT_ATOMS: atom_id res chain seq x y z
N MET A 1 -13.82 -8.34 8.63
CA MET A 1 -13.03 -7.49 7.72
C MET A 1 -11.80 -6.89 8.42
N ILE A 2 -10.64 -7.39 8.04
CA ILE A 2 -9.31 -6.89 8.43
C ILE A 2 -8.61 -6.53 7.13
N LEU A 3 -8.12 -5.30 7.03
CA LEU A 3 -7.40 -4.84 5.85
C LEU A 3 -5.91 -4.97 6.08
N TYR A 4 -5.22 -5.53 5.09
CA TYR A 4 -3.78 -5.53 5.01
C TYR A 4 -3.33 -4.50 3.97
N LEU A 5 -2.57 -3.51 4.44
CA LEU A 5 -1.95 -2.48 3.63
C LEU A 5 -0.51 -2.87 3.33
N SER A 6 -0.24 -3.19 2.07
CA SER A 6 1.11 -3.51 1.60
C SER A 6 1.63 -2.40 0.69
N ILE A 7 2.87 -1.99 0.92
CA ILE A 7 3.63 -1.09 0.05
C ILE A 7 4.60 -1.95 -0.73
N ARG A 8 4.49 -1.95 -2.07
CA ARG A 8 5.45 -2.62 -2.94
C ARG A 8 6.28 -1.59 -3.70
N PHE A 9 7.58 -1.83 -3.76
CA PHE A 9 8.52 -1.01 -4.51
C PHE A 9 8.60 -1.52 -5.96
N ALA A 10 8.32 -0.65 -6.91
CA ALA A 10 8.65 -0.91 -8.31
C ALA A 10 10.10 -0.46 -8.57
N HIS A 11 11.09 -1.24 -8.08
CA HIS A 11 12.48 -1.04 -8.45
C HIS A 11 12.96 -2.23 -9.30
N SER A 12 13.64 -1.96 -10.40
CA SER A 12 14.34 -2.93 -11.27
C SER A 12 15.10 -3.94 -10.38
N GLU A 13 14.92 -5.26 -10.39
CA GLU A 13 15.27 -6.20 -11.48
C GLU A 13 14.71 -7.63 -11.31
N ARG A 14 13.69 -7.93 -10.49
CA ARG A 14 13.08 -9.28 -10.47
C ARG A 14 11.54 -9.24 -10.47
N GLN A 15 10.97 -10.17 -11.23
CA GLN A 15 9.54 -10.54 -11.41
C GLN A 15 8.67 -10.27 -10.16
N GLU A 16 7.45 -9.77 -10.17
CA GLU A 16 6.41 -9.46 -11.18
C GLU A 16 5.70 -8.15 -10.72
N THR A 17 5.19 -7.35 -11.67
CA THR A 17 4.67 -5.96 -11.51
C THR A 17 5.73 -4.87 -11.71
N LYS A 18 6.16 -4.71 -12.97
CA LYS A 18 7.03 -3.61 -13.43
C LYS A 18 6.18 -2.49 -14.03
N LEU A 19 6.05 -1.36 -13.34
CA LEU A 19 5.70 -0.07 -13.94
C LEU A 19 6.95 0.82 -13.84
N LYS A 20 7.81 0.78 -14.86
CA LYS A 20 8.94 1.72 -14.99
C LYS A 20 8.49 2.90 -15.83
N PHE A 21 8.49 4.10 -15.26
CA PHE A 21 8.35 5.35 -16.01
C PHE A 21 9.67 6.12 -15.93
N GLY A 22 10.60 5.82 -16.84
CA GLY A 22 11.92 6.46 -16.88
C GLY A 22 12.76 6.23 -15.61
N ASN A 23 13.31 7.32 -15.05
CA ASN A 23 14.16 7.32 -13.85
C ASN A 23 13.39 7.55 -12.54
N GLU A 24 12.05 7.60 -12.57
CA GLU A 24 11.27 7.89 -11.38
C GLU A 24 10.93 6.62 -10.60
N THR A 25 11.12 6.67 -9.29
CA THR A 25 10.60 5.66 -8.36
C THR A 25 9.12 5.92 -8.16
N ILE A 26 8.30 4.89 -8.35
CA ILE A 26 6.87 4.91 -8.03
C ILE A 26 6.56 3.90 -6.93
N TYR A 27 5.62 4.27 -6.08
CA TYR A 27 5.14 3.47 -4.96
C TYR A 27 3.74 2.96 -5.30
N VAL A 28 3.57 1.65 -5.23
CA VAL A 28 2.27 1.02 -5.41
C VAL A 28 1.78 0.56 -4.05
N TRP A 29 0.63 1.08 -3.66
CA TRP A 29 -0.06 0.76 -2.43
C TRP A 29 -1.21 -0.16 -2.77
N SER A 30 -1.40 -1.22 -1.99
CA SER A 30 -2.52 -2.15 -2.16
C SER A 30 -3.22 -2.38 -0.84
N ALA A 31 -4.55 -2.30 -0.87
CA ALA A 31 -5.40 -2.66 0.25
C ALA A 31 -6.08 -3.99 -0.08
N ILE A 32 -5.85 -4.99 0.74
CA ILE A 32 -6.36 -6.35 0.54
C ILE A 32 -7.18 -6.73 1.77
N ASP A 33 -8.40 -7.22 1.58
CA ASP A 33 -9.14 -7.85 2.65
C ASP A 33 -8.53 -9.23 2.95
N VAL A 34 -8.10 -9.44 4.19
CA VAL A 34 -7.36 -10.64 4.60
C VAL A 34 -8.24 -11.90 4.52
N GLU A 35 -9.54 -11.74 4.74
CA GLU A 35 -10.51 -12.83 4.80
C GLU A 35 -10.88 -13.31 3.40
N SER A 36 -11.39 -12.42 2.56
CA SER A 36 -11.81 -12.74 1.18
C SER A 36 -10.66 -12.84 0.17
N LYS A 37 -9.48 -12.28 0.50
CA LYS A 37 -8.35 -12.05 -0.42
C LYS A 37 -8.65 -11.07 -1.56
N GLU A 38 -9.74 -10.32 -1.49
CA GLU A 38 -10.09 -9.32 -2.48
C GLU A 38 -9.20 -8.07 -2.38
N CYS A 39 -8.78 -7.54 -3.52
CA CYS A 39 -8.12 -6.24 -3.59
C CYS A 39 -9.18 -5.13 -3.60
N LEU A 40 -9.22 -4.33 -2.54
CA LEU A 40 -10.21 -3.25 -2.38
C LEU A 40 -9.75 -1.93 -3.03
N GLY A 41 -8.46 -1.80 -3.33
CA GLY A 41 -7.94 -0.61 -3.96
C GLY A 41 -6.44 -0.66 -4.20
N ILE A 42 -6.03 0.09 -5.22
CA ILE A 42 -4.64 0.36 -5.57
C ILE A 42 -4.47 1.87 -5.62
N TYR A 43 -3.36 2.36 -5.08
CA TYR A 43 -2.95 3.76 -5.17
C TYR A 43 -1.51 3.85 -5.61
N ILE A 44 -1.20 4.84 -6.43
CA ILE A 44 0.14 5.06 -6.98
C ILE A 44 0.59 6.45 -6.56
N SER A 45 1.79 6.55 -5.99
CA SER A 45 2.40 7.82 -5.62
C SER A 45 3.87 7.88 -6.04
N LYS A 46 4.41 9.08 -6.16
CA LYS A 46 5.86 9.31 -6.36
C LYS A 46 6.64 9.36 -5.04
N THR A 47 5.94 9.41 -3.91
CA THR A 47 6.50 9.50 -2.56
C THR A 47 5.94 8.41 -1.65
N ARG A 48 6.63 8.13 -0.56
CA ARG A 48 6.15 7.26 0.54
C ARG A 48 5.91 8.08 1.80
N SER A 49 5.01 9.06 1.71
CA SER A 49 4.71 9.99 2.81
C SER A 49 3.50 9.53 3.63
N SER A 50 3.39 10.04 4.86
CA SER A 50 2.18 9.87 5.66
C SER A 50 0.94 10.47 4.98
N LEU A 51 1.11 11.51 4.16
CA LEU A 51 0.02 12.09 3.36
C LEU A 51 -0.50 11.09 2.32
N ASP A 52 0.39 10.40 1.61
CA ASP A 52 0.02 9.35 0.65
C ASP A 52 -0.78 8.23 1.34
N THR A 53 -0.32 7.78 2.51
CA THR A 53 -1.03 6.78 3.33
C THR A 53 -2.43 7.27 3.72
N ILE A 54 -2.55 8.51 4.22
CA ILE A 54 -3.84 9.07 4.66
C ILE A 54 -4.81 9.18 3.48
N LEU A 55 -4.33 9.68 2.33
CA LEU A 55 -5.17 9.82 1.13
C LEU A 55 -5.69 8.46 0.66
N PHE A 56 -4.80 7.46 0.60
CA PHE A 56 -5.19 6.13 0.17
C PHE A 56 -6.13 5.44 1.16
N VAL A 57 -5.83 5.49 2.46
CA VAL A 57 -6.70 4.89 3.49
C VAL A 57 -8.09 5.54 3.45
N ARG A 58 -8.17 6.87 3.30
CA ARG A 58 -9.47 7.56 3.18
C ARG A 58 -10.25 7.17 1.92
N SER A 59 -9.57 6.85 0.81
CA SER A 59 -10.28 6.40 -0.40
C SER A 59 -10.87 5.01 -0.22
N ILE A 60 -10.15 4.08 0.43
CA ILE A 60 -10.64 2.70 0.62
C ILE A 60 -11.69 2.57 1.71
N LEU A 61 -11.61 3.40 2.77
CA LEU A 61 -12.57 3.35 3.89
C LEU A 61 -14.01 3.64 3.46
N LYS A 62 -14.21 4.35 2.33
CA LYS A 62 -15.54 4.60 1.76
C LYS A 62 -16.24 3.32 1.28
N PHE A 63 -15.49 2.28 0.94
CA PHE A 63 -16.03 0.98 0.51
C PHE A 63 -16.23 0.02 1.69
N CYS A 64 -15.83 0.42 2.89
CA CYS A 64 -15.91 -0.39 4.09
C CYS A 64 -17.20 -0.07 4.85
N SER A 65 -18.14 -1.01 4.91
CA SER A 65 -19.38 -0.83 5.69
C SER A 65 -19.16 -0.76 7.21
N ASN A 66 -17.99 -1.23 7.67
CA ASN A 66 -17.57 -1.25 9.07
C ASN A 66 -16.28 -0.44 9.25
N LYS A 67 -15.87 -0.15 10.49
CA LYS A 67 -14.53 0.39 10.80
C LYS A 67 -13.51 -0.76 10.72
N PRO A 68 -12.74 -0.92 9.63
CA PRO A 68 -11.83 -2.05 9.51
C PRO A 68 -10.64 -1.89 10.45
N LYS A 69 -10.10 -3.02 10.92
CA LYS A 69 -8.75 -3.05 11.50
C LYS A 69 -7.74 -3.00 10.36
N ILE A 70 -6.80 -2.06 10.41
CA ILE A 70 -5.76 -1.90 9.39
C ILE A 70 -4.46 -2.48 9.93
N LEU A 71 -3.92 -3.46 9.23
CA LEU A 71 -2.59 -4.01 9.42
C LEU A 71 -1.68 -3.42 8.34
N VAL A 72 -0.59 -2.79 8.76
CA VAL A 72 0.40 -2.23 7.82
C VAL A 72 1.61 -3.14 7.84
N ASP A 73 2.14 -3.47 6.67
CA ASP A 73 3.40 -4.20 6.57
C ASP A 73 4.55 -3.31 7.07
N GLY A 74 5.08 -3.65 8.25
CA GLY A 74 6.22 -2.97 8.85
C GLY A 74 7.51 -3.63 8.39
N ILE A 75 8.37 -2.88 7.70
CA ILE A 75 9.79 -3.22 7.63
C ILE A 75 10.32 -3.20 9.08
N HIS A 76 11.06 -4.25 9.45
CA HIS A 76 11.80 -4.42 10.71
C HIS A 76 12.33 -3.12 11.33
N ASP A 77 12.34 -3.09 12.67
CA ASP A 77 13.08 -2.18 13.55
C ASP A 77 14.33 -1.55 12.90
N HIS A 78 14.22 -0.30 12.48
CA HIS A 78 15.34 0.64 12.41
C HIS A 78 14.84 2.04 12.78
N TYR A 79 14.33 2.16 14.00
CA TYR A 79 14.39 3.37 14.81
C TYR A 79 14.98 2.97 16.17
N ARG A 80 16.27 2.63 16.16
CA ARG A 80 17.18 3.01 17.24
C ARG A 80 18.02 4.14 16.68
N ASP A 81 17.75 5.34 17.18
CA ASP A 81 18.74 6.26 17.73
C ASP A 81 18.00 7.14 18.75
#